data_AF-A0A349PNZ0-F1
#
_entry.id   AF-A0A349PNZ0-F1
#
_cell.length_a   1.000
_cell.length_b   1.000
_cell.length_c   1.000
_cell.angle_alpha   90.00
_cell.angle_beta   90.00
_cell.angle_gamma   90.00
#
_symmetry.space_group_name_H-M   'P 1'
#
loop_
_entity.id
_entity.type
_entity.pdbx_description
1 polymer ?
#
loop_
_entity_poly.entity_id
_entity_poly.type
_entity_poly.pdbx_seq_one_letter_code
_entity_poly.pdbx_strand_id
1 'polypeptide(L)' 'QEEGSLRRSVGGTGLGLAISKQIVNGWGGEIWADSQGKNQGSQFHFTIPYIEF' A
#
# COMPACT_ATOMS: atom_id res chain seq x y z
N GLN A 1 -21.25 8.57 -1.40
CA GLN A 1 -21.67 7.21 -1.78
C GLN A 1 -20.46 6.32 -1.59
N GLU A 2 -20.64 5.28 -0.78
CA GLU A 2 -19.62 4.34 -0.37
C GLU A 2 -19.28 3.43 -1.56
N GLU A 3 -18.14 3.65 -2.21
CA GLU A 3 -17.71 2.80 -3.33
C GLU A 3 -17.18 1.48 -2.77
N GLY A 4 -18.08 0.51 -2.72
CA GLY A 4 -17.86 -0.81 -2.17
C GLY A 4 -16.62 -1.49 -2.72
N SER A 5 -15.95 -2.21 -1.83
CA SER A 5 -14.97 -3.25 -2.07
C SER A 5 -15.17 -3.93 -3.44
N LEU A 6 -14.43 -3.45 -4.44
CA LEU A 6 -14.39 -4.02 -5.77
C LEU A 6 -13.60 -5.31 -5.73
N ARG A 7 -14.21 -6.34 -5.17
CA ARG A 7 -13.89 -7.74 -5.43
C ARG A 7 -14.25 -8.06 -6.88
N ARG A 8 -13.48 -7.55 -7.84
CA ARG A 8 -13.52 -8.03 -9.23
C ARG A 8 -12.29 -8.89 -9.48
N SER A 9 -12.56 -10.15 -9.79
CA SER A 9 -11.61 -11.20 -10.18
C SER A 9 -11.02 -10.98 -11.57
N VAL A 10 -10.59 -9.76 -11.87
CA VAL A 10 -9.67 -9.46 -12.96
C VAL A 10 -8.34 -9.25 -12.25
N GLY A 11 -7.33 -10.08 -12.53
CA GLY A 11 -6.00 -9.87 -11.96
C GLY A 11 -5.63 -8.40 -12.17
N GLY A 12 -5.58 -7.64 -11.08
CA GLY A 12 -5.29 -6.21 -11.16
C GLY A 12 -3.99 -6.01 -11.93
N THR A 13 -3.81 -4.85 -12.53
CA THR A 13 -2.62 -4.52 -13.35
C THR A 13 -1.28 -4.60 -12.59
N GLY A 14 -1.29 -4.96 -11.30
CA GLY A 14 -0.12 -4.95 -10.43
C GLY A 14 0.33 -3.54 -10.04
N LEU A 15 -0.38 -2.49 -10.49
CA LEU A 15 0.05 -1.10 -10.30
C LEU A 15 -0.22 -0.55 -8.90
N GLY A 16 -1.05 -1.22 -8.09
CA GLY A 16 -1.47 -0.71 -6.77
C GLY A 16 -0.29 -0.32 -5.88
N LEU A 17 0.69 -1.22 -5.72
CA LEU A 17 1.85 -0.95 -4.87
C LEU A 17 2.78 0.13 -5.44
N ALA A 18 2.89 0.21 -6.77
CA ALA A 18 3.68 1.26 -7.44
C ALA A 18 3.07 2.65 -7.20
N ILE A 19 1.74 2.76 -7.32
CA ILE A 19 1.00 3.99 -7.03
C ILE A 19 1.15 4.36 -5.55
N SER A 20 0.95 3.41 -4.63
CA SER A 20 1.14 3.64 -3.20
C SER A 20 2.54 4.14 -2.88
N LYS A 21 3.58 3.57 -3.50
CA LYS A 21 4.96 4.02 -3.31
C LYS A 21 5.20 5.44 -3.80
N GLN A 22 4.62 5.82 -4.94
CA GLN A 22 4.73 7.20 -5.42
C GLN A 22 4.06 8.20 -4.46
N ILE A 23 2.87 7.88 -3.94
CA ILE A 23 2.14 8.74 -3.00
C ILE A 23 2.93 8.91 -1.69
N VAL A 24 3.32 7.79 -1.07
CA VAL A 24 4.03 7.79 0.22
C VAL A 24 5.36 8.54 0.11
N ASN A 25 6.16 8.27 -0.93
CA ASN A 25 7.42 8.98 -1.17
C ASN A 25 7.18 10.47 -1.45
N GLY A 26 6.11 10.82 -2.18
CA GLY A 26 5.75 12.21 -2.47
C GLY A 26 5.38 13.01 -1.23
N TRP A 27 4.91 12.36 -0.17
CA TRP A 27 4.66 12.95 1.14
C TRP A 27 5.87 12.90 2.07
N GLY A 28 7.05 12.49 1.57
CA GLY A 28 8.27 12.36 2.37
C GLY A 28 8.26 11.16 3.32
N GLY A 29 7.36 10.21 3.09
CA GLY A 29 7.25 8.98 3.86
C GLY A 29 8.04 7.82 3.28
N GLU A 30 7.87 6.65 3.89
CA GLU A 30 8.47 5.39 3.47
C GLU A 30 7.44 4.27 3.45
N ILE A 31 7.57 3.30 2.53
CA ILE A 31 6.71 2.12 2.42
C ILE A 31 7.55 0.85 2.20
N TRP A 32 7.22 -0.22 2.91
CA TRP A 32 7.89 -1.53 2.79
C TRP A 32 6.92 -2.67 3.11
N ALA A 33 7.39 -3.90 2.93
CA ALA A 33 6.63 -5.10 3.27
C ALA A 33 7.54 -6.13 3.94
N ASP A 34 7.01 -6.74 5.00
CA ASP A 34 7.65 -7.82 5.74
C ASP A 34 6.87 -9.12 5.53
N SER A 35 7.58 -10.21 5.24
CA SER A 35 6.99 -11.54 5.10
C SER A 35 7.91 -12.61 5.64
N GLN A 36 7.34 -13.58 6.37
CA GLN A 36 8.04 -14.78 6.83
C GLN A 36 8.20 -15.84 5.73
N GLY A 37 7.86 -15.49 4.48
CA GLY A 37 7.96 -16.37 3.32
C GLY A 37 6.62 -16.98 2.89
N LYS A 38 6.72 -18.00 2.02
CA LYS A 38 5.57 -18.59 1.34
C LYS A 38 4.52 -19.10 2.35
N ASN A 39 3.25 -18.79 2.07
CA ASN A 39 2.08 -19.20 2.86
C ASN A 39 1.95 -18.58 4.26
N GLN A 40 2.82 -17.65 4.65
CA GLN A 40 2.77 -17.00 5.97
C GLN A 40 2.12 -15.61 5.94
N GLY A 41 1.63 -15.18 4.78
CA GLY A 41 1.12 -13.83 4.57
C GLY A 41 2.22 -12.77 4.47
N SER A 42 1.81 -11.50 4.44
CA SER A 42 2.72 -10.36 4.37
C SER A 42 2.09 -9.19 5.12
N GLN A 43 2.92 -8.41 5.80
CA GLN A 43 2.54 -7.15 6.42
C GLN A 43 3.10 -6.02 5.58
N PHE A 44 2.25 -5.04 5.26
CA PHE A 44 2.63 -3.86 4.50
C PHE A 44 2.59 -2.67 5.45
N HIS A 45 3.67 -1.92 5.47
CA HIS A 45 3.88 -0.82 6.40
C HIS A 45 4.18 0.45 5.62
N PHE A 46 3.74 1.58 6.15
CA PHE A 46 4.16 2.88 5.66
C PHE A 46 4.23 3.88 6.81
N THR A 47 5.05 4.90 6.63
CA THR A 47 5.16 6.06 7.52
C THR A 47 4.96 7.32 6.71
N ILE A 48 4.40 8.36 7.32
CA ILE A 48 4.30 9.70 6.75
C ILE A 48 4.76 10.68 7.84
N PRO A 49 5.57 11.71 7.52
CA PRO A 49 5.90 12.76 8.47
C PRO A 49 4.64 13.46 8.98
N TYR A 50 4.48 13.51 10.30
CA TYR A 50 3.46 14.33 10.94
C TYR A 50 4.00 15.74 11.13
N ILE A 51 3.21 16.74 10.73
CA ILE A 51 3.54 18.15 10.94
C ILE A 51 2.62 18.66 12.04
N GLU A 52 3.18 18.99 13.20
CA GLU A 52 2.46 19.74 14.23
C GLU A 52 2.36 21.21 13.82
N PHE A 53 1.16 21.77 13.92
CA PHE A 53 0.86 23.18 13.67
C PHE A 53 0.62 23.94 14.97
#